data_AF-A0A0N5BA59-F1
#
_entry.id   AF-A0A0N5BA59-F1
#
_cell.length_a   1.000
_cell.length_b   1.000
_cell.length_c   1.000
_cell.angle_alpha   90.00
_cell.angle_beta   90.00
_cell.angle_gamma   90.00
#
_symmetry.space_group_name_H-M   'P 1'
#
loop_
_entity.id
_entity.type
_entity.pdbx_description
1 polymer ?
#
loop_
_entity_poly.entity_id
_entity_poly.type
_entity_poly.pdbx_seq_one_letter_code
_entity_poly.pdbx_strand_id
1 'polypeptide(L)'
;MITLRRNKNNSNQKNRHSCYYQVSSNALVQICFYHEREVTFPKDMGTFHFDLLTSVFSHILKSFDDPLINNITILIDARKLNQKFVRLLLKTIKITFSNKISQVYLIEPEGFIIQQKINFDILMDAYDYKTTIISLAKIPKYINNRDLADPFGPYGLSTWTDISESFIEHLDQKKCSKFVDKHYIIGGVTKLYKKEKSILVELILNEMELRRRGEQRKIASIMEINYQRKKTMEKAEGNDPTLNREAVIVDDEDEREESPKLIPALLREHCEGMSELISWVRGAGAKWFDSLNDVGNSIDEVKQLDKDLRQLVKKAEEAVDQSRELSDGVDFFMSTKPEFTNELTILRDQMEIYVLDYVRKIKKHLAFVQQSLNFHNSLNNFYKESDILLKILCYENDEINKTLDCLKMEIEELENAFKKMNESYQEMERIGYTFCDNLRNFTSLDEKDKQKRAREFYNISEQIKNAKESRSKRKELVEIRVLKLQQMLQLKTTENDIIQVIEWLNEILTFNSSTPKLVYTVNELYNYGKQLLQVSSLLRRSLRLQGSVNSNLSSNLNNVFSKIENNFNNHIPQSSTVIR
;
A
#
# COMPACT_ATOMS: atom_id res chain seq x y z
N MET A 1 -62.90 26.79 -1.97
CA MET A 1 -64.26 26.23 -1.94
C MET A 1 -64.28 24.96 -2.79
N ILE A 2 -64.65 23.83 -2.18
CA ILE A 2 -65.27 22.60 -2.74
C ILE A 2 -64.38 21.74 -3.71
N THR A 3 -63.64 20.67 -3.32
CA THR A 3 -63.96 19.25 -2.92
C THR A 3 -64.85 18.48 -3.93
N LEU A 4 -64.59 17.27 -4.49
CA LEU A 4 -64.11 15.94 -4.02
C LEU A 4 -63.61 15.08 -5.23
N ARG A 5 -62.52 14.27 -5.18
CA ARG A 5 -62.40 12.80 -4.84
C ARG A 5 -63.42 11.87 -5.56
N ARG A 6 -63.13 10.70 -6.18
CA ARG A 6 -62.23 9.56 -5.82
C ARG A 6 -62.23 8.41 -6.89
N ASN A 7 -61.10 7.67 -6.96
CA ASN A 7 -60.89 6.20 -7.11
C ASN A 7 -61.06 5.37 -8.42
N LYS A 8 -59.90 4.89 -8.95
CA LYS A 8 -59.40 3.48 -9.07
C LYS A 8 -60.38 2.30 -9.29
N ASN A 9 -60.20 1.48 -10.34
CA ASN A 9 -59.45 0.19 -10.32
C ASN A 9 -59.60 -0.67 -11.62
N ASN A 10 -58.45 -1.21 -12.06
CA ASN A 10 -58.13 -2.50 -12.74
C ASN A 10 -59.24 -3.39 -13.35
N SER A 11 -58.98 -3.93 -14.55
CA SER A 11 -58.53 -5.34 -14.72
C SER A 11 -58.33 -5.76 -16.20
N ASN A 12 -57.43 -6.72 -16.36
CA ASN A 12 -56.82 -7.27 -17.59
C ASN A 12 -57.77 -8.02 -18.53
N GLN A 13 -57.45 -8.00 -19.83
CA GLN A 13 -57.37 -9.16 -20.76
C GLN A 13 -56.78 -8.70 -22.10
N LYS A 14 -55.46 -8.78 -22.30
CA LYS A 14 -54.69 -9.84 -22.99
C LYS A 14 -55.13 -10.20 -24.43
N ASN A 15 -54.24 -9.79 -25.34
CA ASN A 15 -53.57 -10.58 -26.38
C ASN A 15 -54.37 -11.11 -27.59
N ARG A 16 -54.11 -10.49 -28.75
CA ARG A 16 -53.53 -11.21 -29.91
C ARG A 16 -52.43 -10.35 -30.54
N HIS A 17 -51.19 -10.80 -30.37
CA HIS A 17 -49.98 -10.17 -30.90
C HIS A 17 -49.82 -10.47 -32.39
N SER A 18 -49.59 -9.43 -33.17
CA SER A 18 -49.12 -9.49 -34.56
C SER A 18 -47.60 -9.67 -34.56
N CYS A 19 -47.12 -10.78 -35.12
CA CYS A 19 -45.84 -10.79 -35.82
C CYS A 19 -45.93 -9.81 -37.00
N TYR A 20 -44.89 -9.03 -37.27
CA TYR A 20 -44.19 -8.97 -38.57
C TYR A 20 -43.22 -7.77 -38.62
N TYR A 21 -41.98 -8.09 -39.04
CA TYR A 21 -40.89 -7.24 -39.53
C TYR A 21 -40.15 -6.29 -38.57
N GLN A 22 -38.99 -6.75 -38.08
CA GLN A 22 -37.79 -5.90 -38.00
C GLN A 22 -36.64 -6.62 -38.72
N VAL A 23 -36.19 -6.05 -39.84
CA VAL A 23 -35.01 -6.47 -40.60
C VAL A 23 -33.91 -5.44 -40.38
N SER A 24 -32.87 -5.84 -39.65
CA SER A 24 -31.44 -5.48 -39.78
C SER A 24 -30.73 -6.07 -38.56
N SER A 25 -30.33 -7.34 -38.56
CA SER A 25 -29.05 -7.87 -39.06
C SER A 25 -27.79 -7.18 -38.48
N ASN A 26 -27.88 -6.59 -37.30
CA ASN A 26 -26.69 -6.14 -36.57
C ASN A 26 -25.92 -7.36 -36.07
N ALA A 27 -24.60 -7.28 -36.12
CA ALA A 27 -23.75 -8.37 -35.65
C ALA A 27 -23.94 -8.58 -34.14
N LEU A 28 -24.09 -9.83 -33.72
CA LEU A 28 -24.34 -10.19 -32.33
C LEU A 28 -23.19 -11.05 -31.79
N VAL A 29 -22.63 -10.66 -30.65
CA VAL A 29 -21.66 -11.49 -29.91
C VAL A 29 -22.28 -11.87 -28.57
N GLN A 30 -22.43 -13.16 -28.32
CA GLN A 30 -22.99 -13.74 -27.10
C GLN A 30 -21.85 -14.33 -26.27
N ILE A 31 -21.65 -13.83 -25.05
CA ILE A 31 -20.58 -14.25 -24.14
C ILE A 31 -21.23 -14.92 -22.91
N CYS A 32 -20.98 -16.21 -22.75
CA CYS A 32 -21.34 -16.95 -21.54
C CYS A 32 -20.10 -17.58 -20.89
N PHE A 33 -20.30 -18.14 -19.69
CA PHE A 33 -19.21 -18.69 -18.88
C PHE A 33 -19.56 -20.09 -18.41
N TYR A 34 -18.59 -21.01 -18.51
CA TYR A 34 -18.74 -22.40 -18.12
C TYR A 34 -19.03 -22.54 -16.62
N HIS A 35 -19.87 -23.51 -16.24
CA HIS A 35 -20.38 -23.64 -14.88
C HIS A 35 -19.57 -24.65 -14.04
N GLU A 36 -18.81 -24.14 -13.08
CA GLU A 36 -18.41 -24.91 -11.89
C GLU A 36 -18.74 -24.11 -10.62
N ARG A 37 -18.73 -24.79 -9.47
CA ARG A 37 -19.11 -24.28 -8.14
C ARG A 37 -18.50 -22.89 -7.85
N GLU A 38 -19.17 -22.10 -7.01
CA GLU A 38 -18.83 -20.70 -6.64
C GLU A 38 -17.36 -20.35 -6.85
N VAL A 39 -17.09 -19.60 -7.92
CA VAL A 39 -15.73 -19.21 -8.30
C VAL A 39 -15.29 -18.07 -7.40
N THR A 40 -14.43 -18.37 -6.42
CA THR A 40 -13.69 -17.35 -5.68
C THR A 40 -12.56 -16.83 -6.55
N PHE A 41 -12.73 -15.63 -7.08
CA PHE A 41 -11.67 -14.96 -7.84
C PHE A 41 -10.58 -14.46 -6.87
N PRO A 42 -9.28 -14.74 -7.14
CA PRO A 42 -8.18 -14.21 -6.35
C PRO A 42 -8.17 -12.67 -6.35
N LYS A 43 -7.50 -12.07 -5.36
CA LYS A 43 -7.51 -10.61 -5.15
C LYS A 43 -6.85 -9.83 -6.31
N ASP A 44 -5.91 -10.47 -7.00
CA ASP A 44 -5.19 -9.93 -8.15
C ASP A 44 -5.64 -10.62 -9.45
N MET A 45 -6.12 -9.82 -10.40
CA MET A 45 -6.49 -10.29 -11.74
C MET A 45 -5.23 -10.27 -12.60
N GLY A 46 -4.80 -11.44 -13.10
CA GLY A 46 -3.55 -11.62 -13.82
C GLY A 46 -3.58 -11.20 -15.30
N THR A 47 -2.41 -11.19 -15.93
CA THR A 47 -2.21 -11.02 -17.38
C THR A 47 -2.95 -12.09 -18.20
N PHE A 48 -3.02 -13.33 -17.70
CA PHE A 48 -3.65 -14.47 -18.37
C PHE A 48 -5.10 -14.22 -18.83
N HIS A 49 -5.95 -13.61 -17.99
CA HIS A 49 -7.34 -13.32 -18.38
C HIS A 49 -7.43 -12.26 -19.47
N PHE A 50 -6.54 -11.28 -19.44
CA PHE A 50 -6.48 -10.23 -20.45
C PHE A 50 -6.04 -10.80 -21.81
N ASP A 51 -5.03 -11.67 -21.81
CA ASP A 51 -4.50 -12.29 -23.02
C ASP A 51 -5.50 -13.28 -23.65
N LEU A 52 -6.20 -14.06 -22.82
CA LEU A 52 -7.34 -14.90 -23.26
C LEU A 52 -8.42 -14.06 -23.94
N LEU A 53 -8.94 -13.04 -23.26
CA LEU A 53 -10.03 -12.20 -23.77
C LEU A 53 -9.61 -11.47 -25.05
N THR A 54 -8.42 -10.89 -25.08
CA THR A 54 -7.93 -10.15 -26.25
C THR A 54 -7.75 -11.06 -27.46
N SER A 55 -7.25 -12.28 -27.25
CA SER A 55 -7.06 -13.26 -28.32
C SER A 55 -8.39 -13.75 -28.90
N VAL A 56 -9.33 -14.10 -28.02
CA VAL A 56 -10.69 -14.53 -28.41
C VAL A 56 -11.40 -13.40 -29.16
N PHE A 57 -11.42 -12.18 -28.62
CA PHE A 57 -12.11 -11.06 -29.24
C PHE A 57 -11.47 -10.63 -30.57
N SER A 58 -10.15 -10.71 -30.68
CA SER A 58 -9.46 -10.46 -31.95
C SER A 58 -9.89 -11.46 -33.02
N HIS A 59 -10.01 -12.73 -32.64
CA HIS A 59 -10.48 -13.76 -33.55
C HIS A 59 -11.94 -13.55 -33.92
N ILE A 60 -12.83 -13.32 -32.96
CA ILE A 60 -14.26 -13.01 -33.21
C ILE A 60 -14.41 -11.86 -34.22
N LEU A 61 -13.62 -10.80 -34.07
CA LEU A 61 -13.64 -9.67 -35.00
C LEU A 61 -13.18 -10.07 -36.41
N LYS A 62 -12.15 -10.92 -36.52
CA LYS A 62 -11.68 -11.48 -37.81
C LYS A 62 -12.77 -12.34 -38.44
N SER A 63 -13.45 -13.16 -37.64
CA SER A 63 -14.45 -14.14 -38.10
C SER A 63 -15.74 -13.53 -38.63
N PHE A 64 -15.93 -12.21 -38.56
CA PHE A 64 -17.07 -11.56 -39.22
C PHE A 64 -16.87 -11.34 -40.73
N ASP A 65 -15.64 -11.51 -41.24
CA ASP A 65 -15.29 -11.41 -42.67
C ASP A 65 -15.73 -10.09 -43.35
N ASP A 66 -15.91 -9.03 -42.58
CA ASP A 66 -16.33 -7.70 -43.05
C ASP A 66 -15.52 -6.60 -42.34
N PRO A 67 -14.57 -5.94 -43.02
CA PRO A 67 -13.73 -4.90 -42.41
C PRO A 67 -14.53 -3.65 -42.02
N LEU A 68 -15.69 -3.41 -42.66
CA LEU A 68 -16.58 -2.28 -42.41
C LEU A 68 -17.66 -2.59 -41.37
N ILE A 69 -17.60 -3.76 -40.73
CA ILE A 69 -18.58 -4.15 -39.73
C ILE A 69 -18.60 -3.14 -38.58
N ASN A 70 -19.74 -2.50 -38.44
CA ASN A 70 -20.05 -1.52 -37.41
C ASN A 70 -21.38 -1.91 -36.75
N ASN A 71 -21.70 -1.28 -35.63
CA ASN A 71 -22.92 -1.51 -34.86
C ASN A 71 -23.05 -2.91 -34.23
N ILE A 72 -21.93 -3.52 -33.82
CA ILE A 72 -21.90 -4.79 -33.10
C ILE A 72 -22.66 -4.66 -31.77
N THR A 73 -23.57 -5.59 -31.50
CA THR A 73 -24.27 -5.76 -30.23
C THR A 73 -23.61 -6.89 -29.44
N ILE A 74 -23.27 -6.64 -28.17
CA ILE A 74 -22.65 -7.66 -27.31
C ILE A 74 -23.61 -8.01 -26.17
N LEU A 75 -23.95 -9.29 -26.04
CA LEU A 75 -24.75 -9.85 -24.94
C LEU A 75 -23.83 -10.63 -24.00
N ILE A 76 -23.84 -10.29 -22.71
CA ILE A 76 -22.94 -10.88 -21.71
C ILE A 76 -23.75 -11.47 -20.56
N ASP A 77 -23.51 -12.74 -20.24
CA ASP A 77 -24.02 -13.36 -19.02
C ASP A 77 -23.21 -12.93 -17.79
N ALA A 78 -23.63 -11.87 -17.12
CA ALA A 78 -22.95 -11.37 -15.93
C ALA A 78 -23.45 -11.98 -14.61
N ARG A 79 -24.42 -12.91 -14.65
CA ARG A 79 -25.05 -13.55 -13.46
C ARG A 79 -24.04 -14.05 -12.42
N LYS A 80 -22.92 -14.59 -12.90
CA LYS A 80 -21.88 -15.25 -12.11
C LYS A 80 -20.55 -14.48 -12.06
N LEU A 81 -20.52 -13.24 -12.54
CA LEU A 81 -19.31 -12.42 -12.60
C LEU A 81 -19.23 -11.43 -11.45
N ASN A 82 -18.03 -11.27 -10.89
CA ASN A 82 -17.77 -10.18 -9.96
C ASN A 82 -17.57 -8.84 -10.69
N GLN A 83 -17.67 -7.73 -9.96
CA GLN A 83 -17.54 -6.38 -10.53
C GLN A 83 -16.17 -6.14 -11.21
N LYS A 84 -15.08 -6.69 -10.64
CA LYS A 84 -13.72 -6.55 -11.22
C LYS A 84 -13.63 -7.21 -12.60
N PHE A 85 -14.29 -8.35 -12.78
CA PHE A 85 -14.28 -9.09 -14.03
C PHE A 85 -15.15 -8.40 -15.08
N VAL A 86 -16.34 -7.92 -14.69
CA VAL A 86 -17.18 -7.10 -15.60
C VAL A 86 -16.40 -5.88 -16.10
N ARG A 87 -15.63 -5.22 -15.23
CA ARG A 87 -14.73 -4.11 -15.61
C ARG A 87 -13.67 -4.53 -16.63
N LEU A 88 -12.97 -5.63 -16.36
CA LEU A 88 -11.95 -6.16 -17.28
C LEU A 88 -12.57 -6.49 -18.64
N LEU A 89 -13.72 -7.17 -18.65
CA LEU A 89 -14.42 -7.58 -19.86
C LEU A 89 -14.81 -6.38 -20.73
N LEU A 90 -15.47 -5.38 -20.14
CA LEU A 90 -15.84 -4.14 -20.84
C LEU A 90 -14.60 -3.38 -21.32
N LYS A 91 -13.53 -3.32 -20.52
CA LYS A 91 -12.25 -2.71 -20.93
C LYS A 91 -11.64 -3.42 -22.15
N THR A 92 -11.56 -4.75 -22.14
CA THR A 92 -10.99 -5.51 -23.26
C THR A 92 -11.87 -5.41 -24.50
N ILE A 93 -13.19 -5.45 -24.32
CA ILE A 93 -14.15 -5.20 -25.40
C ILE A 93 -13.89 -3.83 -26.06
N LYS A 94 -13.73 -2.76 -25.26
CA LYS A 94 -13.39 -1.43 -25.78
C LYS A 94 -12.08 -1.44 -26.56
N ILE A 95 -11.04 -2.07 -26.02
CA ILE A 95 -9.70 -2.11 -26.65
C ILE A 95 -9.73 -2.89 -27.97
N THR A 96 -10.43 -4.02 -28.02
CA THR A 96 -10.37 -4.91 -29.18
C THR A 96 -11.36 -4.51 -30.29
N PHE A 97 -12.58 -4.13 -29.93
CA PHE A 97 -13.60 -3.77 -30.91
C PHE A 97 -13.66 -2.26 -31.21
N SER A 98 -12.99 -1.42 -30.41
CA SER A 98 -12.94 0.04 -30.59
C SER A 98 -14.33 0.66 -30.77
N ASN A 99 -14.53 1.49 -31.80
CA ASN A 99 -15.79 2.18 -32.12
C ASN A 99 -16.79 1.31 -32.90
N LYS A 100 -16.55 0.01 -33.06
CA LYS A 100 -17.44 -0.89 -33.82
C LYS A 100 -18.67 -1.35 -33.03
N ILE A 101 -18.74 -1.06 -31.74
CA ILE A 101 -19.83 -1.47 -30.84
C ILE A 101 -20.92 -0.41 -30.80
N SER A 102 -22.17 -0.83 -31.00
CA SER A 102 -23.34 0.04 -30.78
C SER A 102 -23.88 -0.08 -29.36
N GLN A 103 -24.00 -1.31 -28.85
CA GLN A 103 -24.75 -1.61 -27.64
C GLN A 103 -24.18 -2.84 -26.92
N VAL A 104 -24.09 -2.76 -25.59
CA VAL A 104 -23.78 -3.89 -24.72
C VAL A 104 -24.96 -4.17 -23.80
N TYR A 105 -25.39 -5.44 -23.74
CA TYR A 105 -26.43 -5.92 -22.85
C TYR A 105 -25.81 -6.82 -21.78
N LEU A 106 -25.96 -6.42 -20.51
CA LEU A 106 -25.50 -7.19 -19.36
C LEU A 106 -26.69 -7.91 -18.72
N ILE A 107 -26.63 -9.25 -18.64
CA ILE A 107 -27.65 -10.03 -17.94
C ILE A 107 -27.38 -9.95 -16.43
N GLU A 108 -28.37 -9.47 -15.68
CA GLU A 108 -28.28 -9.10 -14.25
C GLU A 108 -27.42 -10.06 -13.38
N PRO A 109 -26.30 -9.57 -12.77
CA PRO A 109 -25.52 -10.30 -11.76
C PRO A 109 -26.34 -10.59 -10.49
N GLU A 110 -26.27 -11.80 -9.94
CA GLU A 110 -26.90 -12.10 -8.65
C GLU A 110 -26.17 -11.34 -7.52
N GLY A 111 -26.91 -10.53 -6.74
CA GLY A 111 -26.36 -9.69 -5.67
C GLY A 111 -26.11 -8.21 -6.03
N PHE A 112 -26.25 -7.81 -7.30
CA PHE A 112 -26.01 -6.41 -7.73
C PHE A 112 -27.01 -5.39 -7.16
N ILE A 113 -28.21 -5.83 -6.78
CA ILE A 113 -29.32 -4.95 -6.41
C ILE A 113 -29.15 -4.24 -5.06
N ILE A 114 -28.20 -4.63 -4.20
CA ILE A 114 -28.25 -4.19 -2.78
C ILE A 114 -27.15 -3.18 -2.37
N GLN A 115 -25.99 -3.05 -3.04
CA GLN A 115 -24.89 -2.24 -2.43
C GLN A 115 -24.11 -1.22 -3.28
N GLN A 116 -24.22 -1.14 -4.62
CA GLN A 116 -23.26 -0.30 -5.39
C GLN A 116 -23.77 0.37 -6.68
N LYS A 117 -25.01 0.88 -6.73
CA LYS A 117 -25.53 1.54 -7.96
C LYS A 117 -24.64 2.70 -8.47
N ILE A 118 -24.19 3.60 -7.59
CA ILE A 118 -23.49 4.84 -7.98
C ILE A 118 -22.11 4.59 -8.65
N ASN A 119 -21.32 3.62 -8.15
CA ASN A 119 -19.99 3.32 -8.70
C ASN A 119 -20.03 2.52 -10.02
N PHE A 120 -21.18 1.97 -10.38
CA PHE A 120 -21.35 1.18 -11.58
C PHE A 120 -21.91 2.00 -12.73
N ASP A 121 -22.81 2.95 -12.45
CA ASP A 121 -23.29 3.89 -13.48
C ASP A 121 -22.13 4.72 -14.07
N ILE A 122 -21.22 5.21 -13.20
CA ILE A 122 -19.98 5.90 -13.62
C ILE A 122 -19.08 4.98 -14.46
N LEU A 123 -19.04 3.68 -14.14
CA LEU A 123 -18.27 2.71 -14.93
C LEU A 123 -18.89 2.53 -16.31
N MET A 124 -20.22 2.42 -16.41
CA MET A 124 -20.92 2.24 -17.69
C MET A 124 -20.78 3.48 -18.59
N ASP A 125 -20.73 4.67 -18.00
CA ASP A 125 -20.57 5.95 -18.70
C ASP A 125 -19.12 6.21 -19.18
N ALA A 126 -18.13 5.40 -18.76
CA ALA A 126 -16.73 5.53 -19.18
C ALA A 126 -16.43 4.93 -20.56
N TYR A 127 -17.43 4.32 -21.21
CA TYR A 127 -17.29 3.61 -22.48
C TYR A 127 -18.04 4.35 -23.59
N ASP A 128 -17.49 4.30 -24.81
CA ASP A 128 -18.01 5.07 -25.96
C ASP A 128 -19.26 4.40 -26.59
N TYR A 129 -19.79 3.34 -25.96
CA TYR A 129 -20.95 2.56 -26.37
C TYR A 129 -21.99 2.47 -25.24
N LYS A 130 -23.26 2.36 -25.62
CA LYS A 130 -24.36 2.29 -24.64
C LYS A 130 -24.37 0.91 -23.97
N THR A 131 -24.34 0.88 -22.64
CA THR A 131 -24.49 -0.36 -21.86
C THR A 131 -25.85 -0.39 -21.17
N THR A 132 -26.55 -1.52 -21.20
CA THR A 132 -27.90 -1.67 -20.61
C THR A 132 -28.03 -2.99 -19.89
N ILE A 133 -28.51 -2.94 -18.65
CA ILE A 133 -28.74 -4.12 -17.83
C ILE A 133 -30.14 -4.67 -18.11
N ILE A 134 -30.23 -5.97 -18.38
CA ILE A 134 -31.48 -6.67 -18.69
C ILE A 134 -31.59 -7.97 -17.89
N SER A 135 -32.80 -8.41 -17.58
CA SER A 135 -33.01 -9.75 -17.04
C SER A 135 -33.07 -10.78 -18.18
N LEU A 136 -32.71 -12.04 -17.90
CA LEU A 136 -32.69 -13.13 -18.89
C LEU A 136 -34.02 -13.24 -19.66
N ALA A 137 -35.15 -13.11 -18.97
CA ALA A 137 -36.49 -13.19 -19.56
C ALA A 137 -36.83 -12.02 -20.52
N LYS A 138 -36.06 -10.93 -20.49
CA LYS A 138 -36.29 -9.74 -21.34
C LYS A 138 -35.42 -9.73 -22.59
N ILE A 139 -34.47 -10.67 -22.76
CA ILE A 139 -33.60 -10.74 -23.96
C ILE A 139 -34.40 -10.70 -25.27
N PRO A 140 -35.52 -11.45 -25.44
CA PRO A 140 -36.29 -11.43 -26.68
C PRO A 140 -36.90 -10.07 -27.05
N LYS A 141 -36.90 -9.09 -26.13
CA LYS A 141 -37.36 -7.72 -26.40
C LYS A 141 -36.30 -6.87 -27.11
N TYR A 142 -35.03 -7.28 -27.03
CA TYR A 142 -33.89 -6.51 -27.51
C TYR A 142 -33.11 -7.23 -28.61
N ILE A 143 -33.16 -8.56 -28.63
CA ILE A 143 -32.43 -9.41 -29.57
C ILE A 143 -33.41 -10.43 -30.17
N ASN A 144 -33.30 -10.68 -31.47
CA ASN A 144 -34.15 -11.63 -32.18
C ASN A 144 -33.84 -13.07 -31.74
N ASN A 145 -34.88 -13.84 -31.39
CA ASN A 145 -34.75 -15.21 -30.92
C ASN A 145 -34.04 -16.16 -31.91
N ARG A 146 -34.04 -15.85 -33.22
CA ARG A 146 -33.36 -16.67 -34.24
C ARG A 146 -31.84 -16.59 -34.17
N ASP A 147 -31.33 -15.49 -33.62
CA ASP A 147 -29.91 -15.16 -33.50
C ASP A 147 -29.33 -15.60 -32.15
N LEU A 148 -30.18 -15.99 -31.20
CA LEU A 148 -29.78 -16.43 -29.87
C LEU A 148 -29.45 -17.93 -29.84
N ALA A 149 -28.37 -18.28 -29.16
CA ALA A 149 -27.97 -19.65 -28.87
C ALA A 149 -28.30 -20.02 -27.41
N ASP A 150 -28.47 -21.31 -27.10
CA ASP A 150 -28.51 -21.85 -25.73
C ASP A 150 -27.24 -21.41 -24.96
N PRO A 151 -27.32 -20.74 -23.78
CA PRO A 151 -28.46 -20.64 -22.85
C PRO A 151 -29.37 -19.40 -22.97
N PHE A 152 -29.18 -18.54 -23.97
CA PHE A 152 -29.92 -17.29 -24.12
C PHE A 152 -31.18 -17.42 -25.00
N GLY A 153 -31.18 -18.40 -25.91
CA GLY A 153 -32.24 -18.62 -26.89
C GLY A 153 -32.99 -19.93 -26.69
N PRO A 154 -34.17 -20.08 -27.31
CA PRO A 154 -34.97 -21.30 -27.24
C PRO A 154 -34.45 -22.42 -28.18
N TYR A 155 -33.46 -22.13 -29.02
CA TYR A 155 -32.93 -23.05 -30.03
C TYR A 155 -31.52 -23.51 -29.66
N GLY A 156 -31.24 -24.80 -29.86
CA GLY A 156 -29.91 -25.37 -29.63
C GLY A 156 -28.86 -25.01 -30.70
N LEU A 157 -27.66 -25.56 -30.56
CA LEU A 157 -26.50 -25.28 -31.43
C LEU A 157 -26.53 -26.00 -32.79
N SER A 158 -27.57 -26.77 -33.10
CA SER A 158 -27.64 -27.59 -34.34
C SER A 158 -27.61 -26.78 -35.64
N THR A 159 -27.94 -25.49 -35.59
CA THR A 159 -27.91 -24.57 -36.74
C THR A 159 -26.67 -23.65 -36.74
N TRP A 160 -25.70 -23.92 -35.87
CA TRP A 160 -24.48 -23.13 -35.69
C TRP A 160 -23.26 -23.91 -36.13
N THR A 161 -22.26 -23.21 -36.68
CA THR A 161 -20.99 -23.79 -37.11
C THR A 161 -19.95 -23.61 -36.02
N ASP A 162 -19.26 -24.69 -35.62
CA ASP A 162 -18.11 -24.61 -34.72
C ASP A 162 -16.93 -23.98 -35.46
N ILE A 163 -16.36 -22.91 -34.90
CA ILE A 163 -15.22 -22.20 -35.49
C ILE A 163 -13.95 -22.34 -34.65
N SER A 164 -13.92 -23.28 -33.70
CA SER A 164 -12.78 -23.52 -32.79
C SER A 164 -11.48 -23.84 -33.53
N GLU A 165 -11.56 -24.54 -34.66
CA GLU A 165 -10.39 -24.89 -35.48
C GLU A 165 -9.75 -23.64 -36.09
N SER A 166 -10.55 -22.76 -36.69
CA SER A 166 -10.09 -21.47 -37.21
C SER A 166 -9.53 -20.54 -36.12
N PHE A 167 -10.00 -20.68 -34.88
CA PHE A 167 -9.44 -19.97 -33.73
C PHE A 167 -8.04 -20.46 -33.39
N ILE A 168 -7.81 -21.78 -33.43
CA ILE A 168 -6.49 -22.36 -33.20
C ILE A 168 -5.51 -21.88 -34.29
N GLU A 169 -5.92 -21.90 -35.56
CA GLU A 169 -5.13 -21.35 -36.67
C GLU A 169 -4.82 -19.87 -36.49
N HIS A 170 -5.78 -19.08 -36.00
CA HIS A 170 -5.56 -17.66 -35.70
C HIS A 170 -4.48 -17.46 -34.63
N LEU A 171 -4.45 -18.31 -33.61
CA LEU A 171 -3.41 -18.25 -32.57
C LEU A 171 -2.04 -18.65 -33.13
N ASP A 172 -1.98 -19.62 -34.05
CA ASP A 172 -0.74 -20.02 -34.72
C ASP A 172 -0.15 -18.91 -35.61
N GLN A 173 -1.00 -18.19 -36.34
CA GLN A 173 -0.58 -17.07 -37.17
C GLN A 173 -0.04 -15.88 -36.37
N LYS A 174 -0.47 -15.71 -35.11
CA LYS A 174 -0.18 -14.50 -34.32
C LYS A 174 1.22 -14.46 -33.72
N LYS A 175 2.05 -15.51 -33.87
CA LYS A 175 3.34 -15.67 -33.16
C LYS A 175 3.21 -15.22 -31.69
N CYS A 176 2.29 -15.86 -30.94
CA CYS A 176 2.11 -15.58 -29.52
C CYS A 176 3.47 -15.70 -28.82
N SER A 177 4.02 -14.61 -28.30
CA SER A 177 5.45 -14.44 -28.04
C SER A 177 5.98 -15.20 -26.83
N LYS A 178 5.21 -16.14 -26.25
CA LYS A 178 5.60 -16.96 -25.11
C LYS A 178 4.86 -18.30 -25.19
N PHE A 179 5.60 -19.40 -25.26
CA PHE A 179 5.11 -20.78 -25.26
C PHE A 179 4.14 -21.13 -24.12
N VAL A 180 4.06 -20.30 -23.08
CA VAL A 180 3.19 -20.49 -21.92
C VAL A 180 1.72 -20.10 -22.20
N ASP A 181 1.38 -19.43 -23.31
CA ASP A 181 0.03 -18.85 -23.46
C ASP A 181 -0.95 -19.60 -24.38
N LYS A 182 -0.51 -20.25 -25.46
CA LYS A 182 -1.46 -20.80 -26.48
C LYS A 182 -2.40 -21.87 -25.92
N HIS A 183 -1.87 -22.89 -25.26
CA HIS A 183 -2.69 -24.01 -24.76
C HIS A 183 -3.65 -23.58 -23.65
N TYR A 184 -3.25 -22.61 -22.83
CA TYR A 184 -4.09 -22.02 -21.80
C TYR A 184 -5.22 -21.19 -22.42
N ILE A 185 -4.92 -20.40 -23.45
CA ILE A 185 -5.93 -19.65 -24.22
C ILE A 185 -6.95 -20.60 -24.86
N ILE A 186 -6.49 -21.69 -25.49
CA ILE A 186 -7.39 -22.71 -26.07
C ILE A 186 -8.16 -23.46 -24.96
N GLY A 187 -7.51 -23.73 -23.83
CA GLY A 187 -8.11 -24.34 -22.65
C GLY A 187 -9.26 -23.51 -22.07
N GLY A 188 -9.18 -22.18 -22.21
CA GLY A 188 -10.16 -21.23 -21.73
C GLY A 188 -11.40 -21.05 -22.60
N VAL A 189 -11.43 -21.60 -23.81
CA VAL A 189 -12.60 -21.57 -24.70
C VAL A 189 -13.26 -22.95 -24.71
N THR A 190 -14.50 -23.03 -24.24
CA THR A 190 -15.28 -24.29 -24.23
C THR A 190 -16.21 -24.41 -25.42
N LYS A 191 -16.74 -23.28 -25.90
CA LYS A 191 -17.61 -23.21 -27.07
C LYS A 191 -17.26 -21.97 -27.88
N LEU A 192 -17.17 -22.12 -29.20
CA LEU A 192 -17.01 -21.00 -30.10
C LEU A 192 -17.75 -21.30 -31.41
N TYR A 193 -18.92 -20.69 -31.57
CA TYR A 193 -19.84 -21.00 -32.66
C TYR A 193 -20.24 -19.74 -33.42
N LYS A 194 -20.41 -19.87 -34.74
CA LYS A 194 -20.87 -18.80 -35.64
C LYS A 194 -22.15 -19.23 -36.37
N LYS A 195 -23.08 -18.30 -36.51
CA LYS A 195 -24.28 -18.43 -37.35
C LYS A 195 -24.57 -17.08 -37.98
N GLU A 196 -24.41 -16.99 -39.30
CA GLU A 196 -24.54 -15.72 -40.03
C GLU A 196 -23.66 -14.62 -39.39
N LYS A 197 -24.29 -13.52 -38.92
CA LYS A 197 -23.64 -12.41 -38.21
C LYS A 197 -23.71 -12.54 -36.68
N SER A 198 -23.96 -13.73 -36.17
CA SER A 198 -24.06 -14.02 -34.73
C SER A 198 -22.97 -14.98 -34.30
N ILE A 199 -22.30 -14.68 -33.19
CA ILE A 199 -21.24 -15.52 -32.62
C ILE A 199 -21.58 -15.81 -31.16
N LEU A 200 -21.44 -17.06 -30.74
CA LEU A 200 -21.48 -17.50 -29.35
C LEU A 200 -20.07 -17.89 -28.90
N VAL A 201 -19.66 -17.39 -27.74
CA VAL A 201 -18.45 -17.83 -27.05
C VAL A 201 -18.76 -18.17 -25.60
N GLU A 202 -18.30 -19.34 -25.18
CA GLU A 202 -18.32 -19.78 -23.78
C GLU A 202 -16.88 -19.86 -23.25
N LEU A 203 -16.62 -19.16 -22.16
CA LEU A 203 -15.29 -18.99 -21.58
C LEU A 203 -15.19 -19.60 -20.18
N ILE A 204 -13.98 -20.06 -19.83
CA ILE A 204 -13.59 -20.41 -18.47
C ILE A 204 -12.74 -19.27 -17.92
N LEU A 205 -13.05 -18.85 -16.69
CA LEU A 205 -12.34 -17.76 -16.01
C LEU A 205 -11.72 -18.18 -14.69
N ASN A 206 -12.04 -19.38 -14.20
CA ASN A 206 -11.39 -19.93 -13.03
C ASN A 206 -9.93 -20.23 -13.38
N GLU A 207 -9.00 -19.59 -12.67
CA GLU A 207 -7.57 -19.70 -12.98
C GLU A 207 -7.04 -21.13 -12.81
N MET A 208 -7.46 -21.86 -11.78
CA MET A 208 -7.04 -23.25 -11.57
C MET A 208 -7.52 -24.15 -12.71
N GLU A 209 -8.76 -23.96 -13.16
CA GLU A 209 -9.33 -24.75 -14.25
C GLU A 209 -8.72 -24.39 -15.61
N LEU A 210 -8.43 -23.10 -15.83
CA LEU A 210 -7.67 -22.65 -17.01
C LEU A 210 -6.31 -23.33 -17.07
N ARG A 211 -5.61 -23.42 -15.93
CA ARG A 211 -4.31 -24.09 -15.87
C ARG A 211 -4.42 -25.59 -16.14
N ARG A 212 -5.34 -26.26 -15.43
CA ARG A 212 -5.60 -27.70 -15.59
C ARG A 212 -5.93 -28.07 -17.04
N ARG A 213 -6.80 -27.30 -17.71
CA ARG A 213 -7.17 -27.55 -19.11
C ARG A 213 -6.05 -27.20 -20.09
N GLY A 214 -5.29 -26.14 -19.82
CA GLY A 214 -4.10 -25.79 -20.60
C GLY A 214 -3.09 -26.93 -20.61
N GLU A 215 -2.78 -27.47 -19.43
CA GLU A 215 -1.89 -28.63 -19.27
C GLU A 215 -2.41 -29.88 -19.99
N GLN A 216 -3.71 -30.21 -19.84
CA GLN A 216 -4.30 -31.35 -20.53
C GLN A 216 -4.22 -31.22 -22.06
N ARG A 217 -4.51 -30.03 -22.61
CA ARG A 217 -4.41 -29.79 -24.05
C ARG A 217 -2.96 -29.82 -24.54
N LYS A 218 -2.01 -29.35 -23.73
CA LYS A 218 -0.58 -29.48 -24.00
C LYS A 218 -0.22 -30.96 -24.13
N ILE A 219 -0.61 -31.79 -23.16
CA ILE A 219 -0.37 -33.24 -23.16
C ILE A 219 -1.03 -33.93 -24.37
N ALA A 220 -2.29 -33.61 -24.68
CA ALA A 220 -3.00 -34.19 -25.82
C ALA A 220 -2.35 -33.85 -27.16
N SER A 221 -1.90 -32.60 -27.33
CA SER A 221 -1.19 -32.17 -28.54
C SER A 221 0.13 -32.93 -28.71
N ILE A 222 0.85 -33.17 -27.60
CA ILE A 222 2.07 -33.99 -27.60
C ILE A 222 1.78 -35.45 -27.96
N MET A 223 0.71 -36.03 -27.40
CA MET A 223 0.29 -37.40 -27.70
C MET A 223 -0.08 -37.59 -29.17
N GLU A 224 -0.81 -36.64 -29.77
CA GLU A 224 -1.17 -36.65 -31.19
C GLU A 224 0.09 -36.62 -32.08
N ILE A 225 1.05 -35.74 -31.76
CA ILE A 225 2.34 -35.67 -32.47
C ILE A 225 3.07 -37.02 -32.40
N ASN A 226 3.10 -37.65 -31.23
CA ASN A 226 3.75 -38.96 -31.05
C ASN A 226 3.01 -40.09 -31.80
N TYR A 227 1.68 -40.05 -31.82
CA TYR A 227 0.85 -41.01 -32.55
C TYR A 227 1.05 -40.91 -34.06
N GLN A 228 1.05 -39.69 -34.63
CA GLN A 228 1.30 -39.49 -36.06
C GLN A 228 2.71 -39.93 -36.46
N ARG A 229 3.72 -39.72 -35.61
CA ARG A 229 5.08 -40.26 -35.82
C ARG A 229 5.09 -41.78 -35.87
N LYS A 230 4.43 -42.44 -34.92
CA LYS A 230 4.34 -43.92 -34.89
C LYS A 230 3.65 -44.47 -36.13
N LYS A 231 2.55 -43.86 -36.56
CA LYS A 231 1.84 -44.21 -37.81
C LYS A 231 2.68 -43.97 -39.07
N THR A 232 3.54 -42.96 -39.06
CA THR A 232 4.48 -42.68 -40.18
C THR A 232 5.62 -43.70 -40.20
N MET A 233 6.10 -44.16 -39.05
CA MET A 233 7.10 -45.24 -38.94
C MET A 233 6.51 -46.59 -39.34
N GLU A 234 5.27 -46.91 -38.93
CA GLU A 234 4.57 -48.14 -39.30
C GLU A 234 4.24 -48.19 -40.81
N LYS A 235 3.94 -47.05 -41.45
CA LYS A 235 3.80 -46.96 -42.92
C LYS A 235 5.14 -47.13 -43.65
N ALA A 236 6.26 -46.80 -43.03
CA ALA A 236 7.59 -47.00 -43.61
C ALA A 236 8.08 -48.47 -43.48
N GLU A 237 7.56 -49.22 -42.52
CA GLU A 237 7.89 -50.65 -42.30
C GLU A 237 6.99 -51.63 -43.06
N GLY A 238 5.94 -51.16 -43.75
CA GLY A 238 4.95 -51.99 -44.45
C GLY A 238 5.24 -52.32 -45.93
N ASN A 239 6.36 -51.86 -46.51
CA ASN A 239 6.74 -52.23 -47.88
C ASN A 239 7.81 -53.34 -47.85
N ASP A 240 7.36 -54.56 -48.14
CA ASP A 240 8.15 -55.80 -48.25
C ASP A 240 9.27 -55.67 -49.31
N PRO A 241 10.52 -56.08 -49.05
CA PRO A 241 11.65 -55.79 -49.93
C PRO A 241 11.90 -56.96 -50.88
N THR A 242 11.42 -56.87 -52.11
CA THR A 242 12.01 -57.65 -53.20
C THR A 242 12.19 -56.85 -54.49
N LEU A 243 13.41 -56.95 -55.01
CA LEU A 243 13.87 -56.74 -56.39
C LEU A 243 14.14 -55.31 -56.90
N ASN A 244 15.46 -55.07 -57.02
CA ASN A 244 16.21 -54.46 -58.11
C ASN A 244 15.96 -53.00 -58.52
N ARG A 245 17.08 -52.27 -58.44
CA ARG A 245 17.47 -51.09 -59.24
C ARG A 245 16.73 -50.96 -60.57
N GLU A 246 16.07 -49.83 -60.76
CA GLU A 246 16.29 -48.93 -61.89
C GLU A 246 15.78 -47.54 -61.58
N ALA A 247 16.52 -46.54 -62.04
CA ALA A 247 16.25 -45.13 -61.81
C ALA A 247 14.98 -44.69 -62.53
N VAL A 248 14.08 -44.00 -61.81
CA VAL A 248 13.17 -43.04 -62.42
C VAL A 248 13.10 -41.82 -61.50
N ILE A 249 13.60 -40.70 -62.03
CA ILE A 249 13.34 -39.35 -61.55
C ILE A 249 11.87 -39.08 -61.84
N VAL A 250 11.06 -38.86 -60.80
CA VAL A 250 9.77 -38.15 -60.92
C VAL A 250 9.69 -37.18 -59.76
N ASP A 251 9.50 -35.91 -60.11
CA ASP A 251 9.20 -34.80 -59.21
C ASP A 251 8.06 -35.15 -58.27
N ASP A 252 8.28 -34.92 -56.97
CA ASP A 252 7.24 -34.69 -55.97
C ASP A 252 7.80 -33.68 -54.95
N GLU A 253 8.04 -32.46 -55.44
CA GLU A 253 7.89 -31.26 -54.62
C GLU A 253 6.39 -31.10 -54.34
N ASP A 254 5.88 -31.48 -53.16
CA ASP A 254 4.83 -30.70 -52.44
C ASP A 254 4.29 -31.24 -51.10
N GLU A 255 4.73 -32.38 -50.53
CA GLU A 255 4.09 -32.89 -49.28
C GLU A 255 5.02 -33.11 -48.06
N ARG A 256 5.96 -32.20 -47.78
CA ARG A 256 6.84 -32.30 -46.58
C ARG A 256 7.08 -30.99 -45.80
N GLU A 257 6.07 -30.14 -45.62
CA GLU A 257 6.10 -29.05 -44.63
C GLU A 257 4.85 -29.19 -43.75
N GLU A 258 4.91 -29.45 -42.44
CA GLU A 258 5.05 -28.40 -41.39
C GLU A 258 5.58 -28.93 -40.03
N SER A 259 5.56 -30.24 -39.77
CA SER A 259 5.79 -30.82 -38.43
C SER A 259 7.25 -30.94 -37.91
N PRO A 260 8.32 -31.01 -38.74
CA PRO A 260 9.70 -31.18 -38.22
C PRO A 260 10.33 -29.92 -37.60
N LYS A 261 9.77 -28.72 -37.82
CA LYS A 261 10.38 -27.43 -37.40
C LYS A 261 9.98 -26.99 -35.98
N LEU A 262 8.91 -27.56 -35.40
CA LEU A 262 8.29 -27.04 -34.17
C LEU A 262 9.10 -27.34 -32.90
N ILE A 263 9.55 -28.58 -32.66
CA ILE A 263 10.27 -28.95 -31.43
C ILE A 263 11.63 -28.24 -31.28
N PRO A 264 12.48 -28.14 -32.32
CA PRO A 264 13.70 -27.34 -32.25
C PRO A 264 13.45 -25.83 -32.06
N ALA A 265 12.35 -25.30 -32.59
CA ALA A 265 11.96 -23.90 -32.37
C ALA A 265 11.53 -23.65 -30.92
N LEU A 266 10.75 -24.59 -30.33
CA LEU A 266 10.29 -24.52 -28.95
C LEU A 266 11.42 -24.65 -27.93
N LEU A 267 12.38 -25.55 -28.19
CA LEU A 267 13.58 -25.67 -27.36
C LEU A 267 14.41 -24.37 -27.41
N ARG A 268 14.55 -23.77 -28.60
CA ARG A 268 15.27 -22.51 -28.79
C ARG A 268 14.61 -21.36 -28.03
N GLU A 269 13.29 -21.18 -28.18
CA GLU A 269 12.53 -20.15 -27.47
C GLU A 269 12.65 -20.30 -25.94
N HIS A 270 12.65 -21.55 -25.44
CA HIS A 270 12.81 -21.81 -24.03
C HIS A 270 14.21 -21.45 -23.50
N CYS A 271 15.26 -21.80 -24.25
CA CYS A 271 16.64 -21.40 -23.95
C CYS A 271 16.83 -19.88 -24.04
N GLU A 272 16.19 -19.22 -25.01
CA GLU A 272 16.17 -17.76 -25.15
C GLU A 272 15.50 -17.12 -23.92
N GLY A 273 14.34 -17.64 -23.46
CA GLY A 273 13.67 -17.14 -22.26
C GLY A 273 14.52 -17.21 -20.98
N MET A 274 15.22 -18.33 -20.75
CA MET A 274 16.16 -18.44 -19.63
C MET A 274 17.34 -17.46 -19.77
N SER A 275 17.89 -17.32 -20.98
CA SER A 275 19.01 -16.42 -21.27
C SER A 275 18.61 -14.94 -21.13
N GLU A 276 17.41 -14.57 -21.56
CA GLU A 276 16.85 -13.22 -21.41
C GLU A 276 16.65 -12.87 -19.93
N LEU A 277 16.15 -13.80 -19.12
CA LEU A 277 15.97 -13.58 -17.68
C LEU A 277 17.32 -13.36 -16.98
N ILE A 278 18.32 -14.18 -17.30
CA ILE A 278 19.71 -13.99 -16.82
C ILE A 278 20.25 -12.62 -17.26
N SER A 279 20.08 -12.28 -18.53
CA SER A 279 20.54 -11.01 -19.11
C SER A 279 19.87 -9.81 -18.45
N TRP A 280 18.57 -9.90 -18.16
CA TRP A 280 17.83 -8.84 -17.46
C TRP A 280 18.35 -8.65 -16.05
N VAL A 281 18.44 -9.73 -15.25
CA VAL A 281 18.91 -9.68 -13.85
C VAL A 281 20.32 -9.10 -13.76
N ARG A 282 21.23 -9.53 -14.64
CA ARG A 282 22.64 -9.08 -14.65
C ARG A 282 22.85 -7.75 -15.39
N GLY A 283 21.86 -7.29 -16.15
CA GLY A 283 21.93 -6.11 -16.99
C GLY A 283 21.02 -5.01 -16.49
N ALA A 284 19.81 -4.91 -17.05
CA ALA A 284 18.87 -3.84 -16.76
C ALA A 284 18.45 -3.82 -15.28
N GLY A 285 18.18 -4.99 -14.69
CA GLY A 285 17.84 -5.14 -13.28
C GLY A 285 18.97 -4.71 -12.35
N ALA A 286 20.22 -5.11 -12.64
CA ALA A 286 21.39 -4.68 -11.88
C ALA A 286 21.60 -3.16 -11.92
N LYS A 287 21.48 -2.55 -13.11
CA LYS A 287 21.59 -1.09 -13.27
C LYS A 287 20.50 -0.33 -12.52
N TRP A 288 19.27 -0.85 -12.54
CA TRP A 288 18.17 -0.25 -11.77
C TRP A 288 18.44 -0.37 -10.27
N PHE A 289 18.91 -1.52 -9.79
CA PHE A 289 19.33 -1.67 -8.40
C PHE A 289 20.46 -0.69 -8.03
N ASP A 290 21.50 -0.56 -8.85
CA ASP A 290 22.62 0.34 -8.59
C ASP A 290 22.19 1.81 -8.46
N SER A 291 21.19 2.23 -9.24
CA SER A 291 20.59 3.57 -9.13
C SER A 291 19.84 3.82 -7.82
N LEU A 292 19.41 2.73 -7.14
CA LEU A 292 18.67 2.76 -5.88
C LEU A 292 19.51 2.28 -4.68
N ASN A 293 20.77 1.87 -4.88
CA ASN A 293 21.60 1.23 -3.87
C ASN A 293 22.15 2.24 -2.85
N ASP A 294 21.32 3.09 -2.26
CA ASP A 294 21.64 4.13 -1.27
C ASP A 294 20.72 4.03 -0.06
N VAL A 295 21.09 4.64 1.07
CA VAL A 295 20.25 4.70 2.28
C VAL A 295 19.65 6.08 2.52
N GLY A 296 20.02 7.08 1.70
CA GLY A 296 19.53 8.45 1.78
C GLY A 296 20.08 9.23 2.99
N ASN A 297 20.03 10.56 2.92
CA ASN A 297 20.50 11.43 4.01
C ASN A 297 19.39 12.28 4.63
N SER A 298 18.18 12.26 4.05
CA SER A 298 17.01 12.97 4.56
C SER A 298 15.76 12.09 4.57
N ILE A 299 14.79 12.44 5.41
CA ILE A 299 13.53 11.69 5.54
C ILE A 299 12.77 11.54 4.21
N ASP A 300 12.80 12.57 3.36
CA ASP A 300 12.07 12.56 2.09
C ASP A 300 12.80 11.73 1.03
N GLU A 301 14.13 11.83 0.96
CA GLU A 301 14.96 10.95 0.13
C GLU A 301 14.74 9.48 0.49
N VAL A 302 14.80 9.15 1.79
CA VAL A 302 14.67 7.76 2.23
C VAL A 302 13.27 7.21 1.96
N LYS A 303 12.21 8.03 2.12
CA LYS A 303 10.84 7.63 1.75
C LYS A 303 10.70 7.33 0.26
N GLN A 304 11.32 8.16 -0.59
CA GLN A 304 11.30 7.94 -2.02
C GLN A 304 12.09 6.68 -2.40
N LEU A 305 13.27 6.48 -1.81
CA LEU A 305 14.07 5.26 -1.97
C LEU A 305 13.30 4.00 -1.52
N ASP A 306 12.66 3.99 -0.35
CA ASP A 306 11.85 2.85 0.12
C ASP A 306 10.72 2.52 -0.85
N LYS A 307 10.02 3.54 -1.37
CA LYS A 307 8.95 3.38 -2.34
C LYS A 307 9.45 2.75 -3.64
N ASP A 308 10.52 3.29 -4.21
CA ASP A 308 11.05 2.82 -5.50
C ASP A 308 11.69 1.43 -5.37
N LEU A 309 12.37 1.16 -4.25
CA LEU A 309 12.97 -0.13 -3.98
C LEU A 309 11.91 -1.22 -3.75
N ARG A 310 10.74 -0.90 -3.18
CA ARG A 310 9.60 -1.83 -3.12
C ARG A 310 9.06 -2.19 -4.50
N GLN A 311 9.04 -1.26 -5.44
CA GLN A 311 8.65 -1.56 -6.83
C GLN A 311 9.67 -2.51 -7.48
N LEU A 312 10.96 -2.28 -7.23
CA LEU A 312 12.01 -3.19 -7.68
C LEU A 312 11.90 -4.58 -7.04
N VAL A 313 11.60 -4.68 -5.74
CA VAL A 313 11.34 -5.97 -5.08
C VAL A 313 10.19 -6.72 -5.75
N LYS A 314 9.08 -6.04 -6.06
CA LYS A 314 7.97 -6.66 -6.78
C LYS A 314 8.40 -7.22 -8.13
N LYS A 315 9.21 -6.46 -8.88
CA LYS A 315 9.77 -6.92 -10.17
C LYS A 315 10.75 -8.08 -10.02
N ALA A 316 11.54 -8.10 -8.94
CA ALA A 316 12.42 -9.20 -8.63
C ALA A 316 11.65 -10.47 -8.23
N GLU A 317 10.50 -10.34 -7.54
CA GLU A 317 9.60 -11.46 -7.24
C GLU A 317 8.94 -12.03 -8.50
N GLU A 318 8.50 -11.16 -9.43
CA GLU A 318 8.03 -11.59 -10.76
C GLU A 318 9.12 -12.39 -11.52
N ALA A 319 10.39 -12.03 -11.37
CA ALA A 319 11.51 -12.78 -11.96
C ALA A 319 11.72 -14.16 -11.31
N VAL A 320 11.41 -14.32 -10.01
CA VAL A 320 11.44 -15.62 -9.34
C VAL A 320 10.33 -16.53 -9.88
N ASP A 321 9.13 -15.99 -10.06
CA ASP A 321 8.01 -16.74 -10.61
C ASP A 321 8.30 -17.19 -12.05
N GLN A 322 8.84 -16.28 -12.88
CA GLN A 322 9.30 -16.61 -14.24
C GLN A 322 10.41 -17.68 -14.24
N SER A 323 11.37 -17.59 -13.32
CA SER A 323 12.41 -18.60 -13.16
C SER A 323 11.83 -19.97 -12.83
N ARG A 324 10.81 -20.05 -11.97
CA ARG A 324 10.16 -21.33 -11.63
C ARG A 324 9.42 -21.91 -12.84
N GLU A 325 8.64 -21.09 -13.54
CA GLU A 325 7.92 -21.53 -14.75
C GLU A 325 8.86 -22.04 -15.84
N LEU A 326 10.01 -21.38 -16.02
CA LEU A 326 11.04 -21.82 -16.95
C LEU A 326 11.71 -23.12 -16.47
N SER A 327 12.03 -23.25 -15.18
CA SER A 327 12.59 -24.49 -14.63
C SER A 327 11.66 -25.69 -14.81
N ASP A 328 10.35 -25.53 -14.57
CA ASP A 328 9.35 -26.59 -14.79
C ASP A 328 9.29 -27.01 -16.28
N GLY A 329 9.54 -26.07 -17.20
CA GLY A 329 9.64 -26.34 -18.63
C GLY A 329 10.84 -27.21 -19.03
N VAL A 330 11.95 -27.13 -18.28
CA VAL A 330 13.17 -27.91 -18.54
C VAL A 330 12.92 -29.42 -18.36
N ASP A 331 12.14 -29.82 -17.34
CA ASP A 331 11.78 -31.23 -17.10
C ASP A 331 11.06 -31.86 -18.29
N PHE A 332 10.23 -31.07 -18.98
CA PHE A 332 9.57 -31.50 -20.21
C PHE A 332 10.56 -31.73 -21.37
N PHE A 333 11.56 -30.87 -21.53
CA PHE A 333 12.55 -31.05 -22.60
C PHE A 333 13.56 -32.16 -22.28
N MET A 334 13.93 -32.36 -21.02
CA MET A 334 14.79 -33.49 -20.61
C MET A 334 14.14 -34.84 -20.90
N SER A 335 12.83 -34.97 -20.67
CA SER A 335 12.08 -36.19 -20.97
C SER A 335 11.85 -36.42 -22.47
N THR A 336 11.68 -35.35 -23.25
CA THR A 336 11.36 -35.43 -24.69
C THR A 336 12.61 -35.45 -25.58
N LYS A 337 13.70 -34.85 -25.13
CA LYS A 337 14.96 -34.68 -25.87
C LYS A 337 16.19 -34.86 -24.94
N PRO A 338 16.54 -36.11 -24.59
CA PRO A 338 17.62 -36.40 -23.66
C PRO A 338 18.99 -35.86 -24.11
N GLU A 339 19.19 -35.69 -25.42
CA GLU A 339 20.42 -35.15 -26.02
C GLU A 339 20.82 -33.75 -25.50
N PHE A 340 19.87 -32.93 -25.01
CA PHE A 340 20.14 -31.58 -24.50
C PHE A 340 20.11 -31.48 -22.96
N THR A 341 19.99 -32.60 -22.25
CA THR A 341 19.81 -32.64 -20.79
C THR A 341 20.89 -31.87 -20.03
N ASN A 342 22.16 -32.08 -20.39
CA ASN A 342 23.28 -31.44 -19.71
C ASN A 342 23.28 -29.91 -19.91
N GLU A 343 23.07 -29.45 -21.14
CA GLU A 343 23.05 -28.02 -21.47
C GLU A 343 21.88 -27.30 -20.79
N LEU A 344 20.69 -27.89 -20.82
CA LEU A 344 19.50 -27.34 -20.17
C LEU A 344 19.63 -27.30 -18.64
N THR A 345 20.23 -28.34 -18.05
CA THR A 345 20.50 -28.39 -16.61
C THR A 345 21.44 -27.26 -16.20
N ILE A 346 22.54 -27.07 -16.93
CA ILE A 346 23.50 -25.98 -16.65
C ILE A 346 22.83 -24.61 -16.78
N LEU A 347 22.05 -24.39 -17.83
CA LEU A 347 21.39 -23.10 -18.07
C LEU A 347 20.32 -22.80 -17.00
N ARG A 348 19.52 -23.81 -16.61
CA ARG A 348 18.56 -23.72 -15.52
C ARG A 348 19.24 -23.36 -14.20
N ASP A 349 20.28 -24.10 -13.83
CA ASP A 349 20.98 -23.90 -12.56
C ASP A 349 21.62 -22.50 -12.50
N GLN A 350 22.19 -22.03 -13.61
CA GLN A 350 22.70 -20.66 -13.72
C GLN A 350 21.61 -19.61 -13.54
N MET A 351 20.47 -19.77 -14.21
CA MET A 351 19.31 -18.86 -14.08
C MET A 351 18.85 -18.77 -12.63
N GLU A 352 18.61 -19.91 -11.98
CA GLU A 352 18.14 -19.97 -10.60
C GLU A 352 19.13 -19.30 -9.64
N ILE A 353 20.43 -19.58 -9.78
CA ILE A 353 21.47 -18.95 -8.95
C ILE A 353 21.45 -17.44 -9.11
N TYR A 354 21.43 -16.92 -10.34
CA TYR A 354 21.46 -15.47 -10.59
C TYR A 354 20.19 -14.76 -10.11
N VAL A 355 19.01 -15.33 -10.37
CA VAL A 355 17.73 -14.75 -9.93
C VAL A 355 17.65 -14.73 -8.40
N LEU A 356 18.01 -15.83 -7.75
CA LEU A 356 17.96 -15.90 -6.28
C LEU A 356 18.97 -14.97 -5.62
N ASP A 357 20.19 -14.85 -6.14
CA ASP A 357 21.20 -13.93 -5.61
C ASP A 357 20.75 -12.47 -5.76
N TYR A 358 20.20 -12.11 -6.92
CA TYR A 358 19.67 -10.77 -7.18
C TYR A 358 18.55 -10.38 -6.21
N VAL A 359 17.57 -11.26 -6.02
CA VAL A 359 16.45 -11.02 -5.10
C VAL A 359 16.93 -10.89 -3.66
N ARG A 360 17.87 -11.77 -3.23
CA ARG A 360 18.48 -11.68 -1.90
C ARG A 360 19.21 -10.36 -1.70
N LYS A 361 19.97 -9.89 -2.69
CA LYS A 361 20.69 -8.61 -2.64
C LYS A 361 19.73 -7.44 -2.48
N ILE A 362 18.66 -7.37 -3.28
CA ILE A 362 17.66 -6.30 -3.19
C ILE A 362 16.94 -6.32 -1.84
N LYS A 363 16.47 -7.49 -1.39
CA LYS A 363 15.75 -7.62 -0.10
C LYS A 363 16.65 -7.25 1.08
N LYS A 364 17.92 -7.65 1.05
CA LYS A 364 18.93 -7.25 2.06
C LYS A 364 19.10 -5.73 2.07
N HIS A 365 19.18 -5.09 0.90
CA HIS A 365 19.29 -3.64 0.82
C HIS A 365 18.03 -2.90 1.28
N LEU A 366 16.84 -3.40 0.94
CA LEU A 366 15.57 -2.84 1.43
C LEU A 366 15.52 -2.81 2.95
N ALA A 367 16.04 -3.84 3.63
CA ALA A 367 16.13 -3.84 5.08
C ALA A 367 17.03 -2.71 5.64
N PHE A 368 18.09 -2.30 4.93
CA PHE A 368 18.90 -1.14 5.32
C PHE A 368 18.16 0.18 5.09
N VAL A 369 17.48 0.34 3.95
CA VAL A 369 16.67 1.54 3.66
C VAL A 369 15.54 1.69 4.70
N GLN A 370 14.90 0.60 5.11
CA GLN A 370 13.87 0.62 6.16
C GLN A 370 14.41 1.01 7.53
N GLN A 371 15.62 0.56 7.87
CA GLN A 371 16.29 1.00 9.10
C GLN A 371 16.64 2.49 9.05
N SER A 372 17.15 2.97 7.90
CA SER A 372 17.39 4.40 7.66
C SER A 372 16.10 5.21 7.80
N LEU A 373 14.99 4.73 7.25
CA LEU A 373 13.70 5.40 7.34
C LEU A 373 13.22 5.50 8.79
N ASN A 374 13.37 4.41 9.56
CA ASN A 374 13.02 4.39 10.97
C ASN A 374 13.87 5.39 11.77
N PHE A 375 15.18 5.44 11.51
CA PHE A 375 16.09 6.41 12.12
C PHE A 375 15.70 7.86 11.78
N HIS A 376 15.47 8.19 10.50
CA HIS A 376 15.11 9.54 10.11
C HIS A 376 13.74 9.98 10.64
N ASN A 377 12.79 9.04 10.76
CA ASN A 377 11.50 9.31 11.42
C ASN A 377 11.67 9.65 12.91
N SER A 378 12.47 8.86 13.64
CA SER A 378 12.73 9.11 15.06
C SER A 378 13.56 10.38 15.30
N LEU A 379 14.53 10.67 14.42
CA LEU A 379 15.30 11.93 14.42
C LEU A 379 14.40 13.15 14.20
N ASN A 380 13.48 13.08 13.23
CA ASN A 380 12.50 14.14 13.02
C ASN A 380 11.58 14.31 14.23
N ASN A 381 11.16 13.22 14.87
CA ASN A 381 10.35 13.29 16.09
C ASN A 381 11.11 13.97 17.24
N PHE A 382 12.39 13.64 17.43
CA PHE A 382 13.23 14.29 18.42
C PHE A 382 13.29 15.81 18.20
N TYR A 383 13.53 16.26 16.96
CA TYR A 383 13.60 17.68 16.66
C TYR A 383 12.25 18.39 16.83
N LYS A 384 11.13 17.75 16.49
CA LYS A 384 9.79 18.28 16.75
C LYS A 384 9.53 18.52 18.24
N GLU A 385 9.83 17.55 19.09
CA GLU A 385 9.71 17.71 20.54
C GLU A 385 10.68 18.78 21.06
N SER A 386 11.86 18.87 20.44
CA SER A 386 12.82 19.92 20.72
C SER A 386 12.26 21.31 20.41
N ASP A 387 11.52 21.46 19.31
CA ASP A 387 10.94 22.73 18.89
C ASP A 387 9.78 23.15 19.80
N ILE A 388 8.99 22.18 20.27
CA ILE A 388 7.96 22.42 21.29
C ILE A 388 8.61 22.94 22.58
N LEU A 389 9.67 22.28 23.06
CA LEU A 389 10.41 22.72 24.23
C LEU A 389 10.98 24.13 24.05
N LEU A 390 11.58 24.42 22.90
CA LEU A 390 12.14 25.74 22.61
C LEU A 390 11.06 26.82 22.57
N LYS A 391 9.86 26.53 22.05
CA LYS A 391 8.73 27.47 22.10
C LYS A 391 8.33 27.83 23.53
N ILE A 392 8.32 26.85 24.44
CA ILE A 392 8.03 27.08 25.86
C ILE A 392 9.15 27.91 26.49
N LEU A 393 10.42 27.58 26.21
CA LEU A 393 11.58 28.32 26.72
C LEU A 393 11.64 29.79 26.26
N CYS A 394 11.25 30.06 25.00
CA CYS A 394 11.27 31.39 24.41
C CYS A 394 10.01 32.22 24.72
N TYR A 395 9.04 31.69 25.46
CA TYR A 395 7.83 32.42 25.79
C TYR A 395 8.11 33.48 26.88
N GLU A 396 8.29 34.73 26.45
CA GLU A 396 8.45 35.87 27.34
C GLU A 396 7.09 36.31 27.91
N ASN A 397 6.93 36.20 29.22
CA ASN A 397 5.78 36.72 29.96
C ASN A 397 6.28 37.62 31.10
N ASP A 398 5.41 38.53 31.60
CA ASP A 398 5.66 39.30 32.81
C ASP A 398 5.72 38.39 34.05
N GLU A 399 6.90 37.78 34.23
CA GLU A 399 7.25 36.82 35.27
C GLU A 399 6.96 37.34 36.68
N ILE A 400 7.09 38.65 36.90
CA ILE A 400 6.90 39.31 38.19
C ILE A 400 5.44 39.22 38.67
N ASN A 401 4.47 39.20 37.75
CA ASN A 401 3.03 39.25 38.08
C ASN A 401 2.37 37.87 38.20
N LYS A 402 3.10 36.77 37.95
CA LYS A 402 2.54 35.41 37.98
C LYS A 402 2.15 34.96 39.39
N THR A 403 1.01 34.30 39.58
CA THR A 403 0.66 33.71 40.87
C THR A 403 1.57 32.52 41.21
N LEU A 404 1.59 32.07 42.47
CA LEU A 404 2.31 30.86 42.89
C LEU A 404 1.91 29.64 42.05
N ASP A 405 0.62 29.47 41.77
CA ASP A 405 0.11 28.35 40.99
C ASP A 405 0.55 28.43 39.53
N CYS A 406 0.53 29.62 38.93
CA CYS A 406 1.06 29.82 37.57
C CYS A 406 2.54 29.44 37.46
N LEU A 407 3.37 29.79 38.46
CA LEU A 407 4.79 29.44 38.48
C LEU A 407 5.00 27.93 38.60
N LYS A 408 4.23 27.25 39.45
CA LYS A 408 4.28 25.78 39.59
C LYS A 408 3.89 25.09 38.28
N MET A 409 2.79 25.54 37.65
CA MET A 409 2.33 24.99 36.38
C MET A 409 3.38 25.17 35.27
N GLU A 410 4.05 26.31 35.20
CA GLU A 410 5.09 26.56 34.19
C GLU A 410 6.33 25.68 34.40
N ILE A 411 6.73 25.45 35.65
CA ILE A 411 7.82 24.50 35.98
C ILE A 411 7.42 23.10 35.50
N GLU A 412 6.22 22.65 35.86
CA GLU A 412 5.71 21.33 35.48
C GLU A 412 5.60 21.18 33.95
N GLU A 413 5.10 22.20 33.24
CA GLU A 413 5.00 22.21 31.78
C GLU A 413 6.38 22.06 31.13
N LEU A 414 7.36 22.82 31.61
CA LEU A 414 8.72 22.81 31.08
C LEU A 414 9.44 21.47 31.34
N GLU A 415 9.32 20.93 32.55
CA GLU A 415 9.89 19.63 32.91
C GLU A 415 9.25 18.49 32.11
N ASN A 416 7.92 18.53 31.92
CA ASN A 416 7.21 17.57 31.11
C ASN A 416 7.60 17.65 29.62
N ALA A 417 7.76 18.86 29.07
CA ALA A 417 8.22 19.04 27.70
C ALA A 417 9.65 18.52 27.50
N PHE A 418 10.54 18.79 28.46
CA PHE A 418 11.90 18.25 28.44
C PHE A 418 11.92 16.73 28.52
N LYS A 419 11.10 16.14 29.39
CA LYS A 419 10.95 14.69 29.53
C LYS A 419 10.55 14.04 28.20
N LYS A 420 9.52 14.56 27.52
CA LYS A 420 9.06 14.06 26.21
C LYS A 420 10.15 14.14 25.14
N MET A 421 10.84 15.29 25.04
CA MET A 421 11.97 15.46 24.12
C MET A 421 13.09 14.45 24.42
N ASN A 422 13.40 14.24 25.71
CA ASN A 422 14.45 13.30 26.13
C ASN A 422 14.09 11.84 25.84
N GLU A 423 12.84 11.44 26.05
CA GLU A 423 12.33 10.10 25.69
C GLU A 423 12.44 9.89 24.17
N SER A 424 12.05 10.89 23.36
CA SER A 424 12.22 10.80 21.91
C SER A 424 13.69 10.74 21.47
N TYR A 425 14.60 11.41 22.18
CA TYR A 425 16.05 11.31 21.94
C TYR A 425 16.56 9.90 22.24
N GLN A 426 16.18 9.32 23.38
CA GLN A 426 16.64 7.99 23.80
C GLN A 426 16.18 6.91 22.80
N GLU A 427 14.96 7.01 22.30
CA GLU A 427 14.47 6.08 21.28
C GLU A 427 15.20 6.25 19.94
N MET A 428 15.41 7.50 19.49
CA MET A 428 16.20 7.78 18.30
C MET A 428 17.64 7.26 18.42
N GLU A 429 18.28 7.47 19.57
CA GLU A 429 19.64 7.02 19.86
C GLU A 429 19.73 5.48 19.83
N ARG A 430 18.76 4.79 20.44
CA ARG A 430 18.67 3.31 20.42
C ARG A 430 18.51 2.77 19.00
N ILE A 431 17.62 3.35 18.20
CA ILE A 431 17.41 2.99 16.79
C ILE A 431 18.70 3.25 16.00
N GLY A 432 19.33 4.41 16.20
CA GLY A 432 20.55 4.82 15.53
C GLY A 432 21.72 3.89 15.80
N TYR A 433 21.97 3.51 17.06
CA TYR A 433 23.04 2.55 17.38
C TYR A 433 22.79 1.17 16.78
N THR A 434 21.56 0.67 16.86
CA THR A 434 21.19 -0.62 16.23
C THR A 434 21.47 -0.59 14.72
N PHE A 435 21.13 0.52 14.06
CA PHE A 435 21.38 0.70 12.64
C PHE A 435 22.88 0.78 12.33
N CYS A 436 23.65 1.56 13.11
CA CYS A 436 25.10 1.63 12.99
C CYS A 436 25.78 0.27 13.18
N ASP A 437 25.33 -0.54 14.14
CA ASP A 437 25.86 -1.90 14.35
C ASP A 437 25.59 -2.79 13.13
N ASN A 438 24.40 -2.70 12.55
CA ASN A 438 24.06 -3.45 11.33
C ASN A 438 24.89 -3.00 10.12
N LEU A 439 25.18 -1.70 9.99
CA LEU A 439 26.07 -1.18 8.94
C LEU A 439 27.52 -1.63 9.16
N ARG A 440 27.99 -1.63 10.41
CA ARG A 440 29.35 -2.07 10.78
C ARG A 440 29.55 -3.56 10.55
N ASN A 441 28.54 -4.37 10.85
CA ASN A 441 28.56 -5.82 10.67
C ASN A 441 28.21 -6.25 9.23
N PHE A 442 28.10 -5.30 8.30
CA PHE A 442 27.79 -5.62 6.91
C PHE A 442 28.91 -6.44 6.27
N THR A 443 28.55 -7.65 5.82
CA THR A 443 29.42 -8.52 5.04
C THR A 443 29.04 -8.49 3.55
N SER A 444 30.04 -8.26 2.70
CA SER A 444 29.97 -8.38 1.24
C SER A 444 31.36 -8.73 0.69
N LEU A 445 31.39 -9.40 -0.46
CA LEU A 445 32.63 -9.64 -1.23
C LEU A 445 33.00 -8.42 -2.10
N ASP A 446 32.04 -7.53 -2.36
CA ASP A 446 32.26 -6.32 -3.16
C ASP A 446 32.80 -5.18 -2.29
N GLU A 447 34.01 -4.73 -2.61
CA GLU A 447 34.70 -3.66 -1.88
C GLU A 447 34.01 -2.30 -2.06
N LYS A 448 33.32 -2.08 -3.19
CA LYS A 448 32.53 -0.85 -3.40
C LYS A 448 31.35 -0.79 -2.45
N ASP A 449 30.66 -1.91 -2.25
CA ASP A 449 29.54 -2.01 -1.31
C ASP A 449 30.03 -1.79 0.14
N LYS A 450 31.19 -2.33 0.52
CA LYS A 450 31.78 -2.08 1.85
C LYS A 450 32.11 -0.61 2.07
N GLN A 451 32.79 0.02 1.11
CA GLN A 451 33.13 1.44 1.20
C GLN A 451 31.88 2.31 1.29
N LYS A 452 30.82 1.95 0.56
CA LYS A 452 29.54 2.64 0.64
C LYS A 452 28.92 2.53 2.05
N ARG A 453 28.82 1.33 2.60
CA ARG A 453 28.28 1.11 3.96
C ARG A 453 29.09 1.81 5.05
N ALA A 454 30.41 1.91 4.88
CA ALA A 454 31.27 2.67 5.80
C ALA A 454 30.99 4.18 5.77
N ARG A 455 30.72 4.76 4.59
CA ARG A 455 30.29 6.17 4.47
C ARG A 455 28.92 6.39 5.13
N GLU A 456 27.98 5.49 4.88
CA GLU A 456 26.64 5.54 5.49
C GLU A 456 26.73 5.47 7.02
N PHE A 457 27.55 4.57 7.56
CA PHE A 457 27.82 4.49 9.00
C PHE A 457 28.33 5.80 9.57
N TYR A 458 29.27 6.46 8.88
CA TYR A 458 29.81 7.76 9.31
C TYR A 458 28.72 8.83 9.35
N ASN A 459 27.92 8.95 8.29
CA ASN A 459 26.85 9.95 8.20
C ASN A 459 25.81 9.78 9.32
N ILE A 460 25.36 8.55 9.58
CA ILE A 460 24.38 8.28 10.64
C ILE A 460 24.98 8.55 12.02
N SER A 461 26.23 8.13 12.24
CA SER A 461 26.94 8.40 13.50
C SER A 461 27.12 9.90 13.77
N GLU A 462 27.39 10.69 12.73
CA GLU A 462 27.49 12.14 12.82
C GLU A 462 26.13 12.77 13.18
N GLN A 463 25.03 12.31 12.57
CA GLN A 463 23.68 12.79 12.92
C GLN A 463 23.31 12.47 14.39
N ILE A 464 23.64 11.26 14.88
CA ILE A 464 23.45 10.89 16.29
C ILE A 464 24.25 11.82 17.20
N LYS A 465 25.53 12.07 16.86
CA LYS A 465 26.39 12.99 17.62
C LYS A 465 25.79 14.40 17.67
N ASN A 466 25.35 14.94 16.53
CA ASN A 466 24.74 16.26 16.44
C ASN A 466 23.45 16.33 17.29
N ALA A 467 22.61 15.30 17.25
CA ALA A 467 21.41 15.23 18.08
C ALA A 467 21.74 15.20 19.57
N LYS A 468 22.79 14.46 19.98
CA LYS A 468 23.29 14.40 21.37
C LYS A 468 23.75 15.77 21.87
N GLU A 469 24.54 16.49 21.08
CA GLU A 469 24.96 17.85 21.40
C GLU A 469 23.76 18.79 21.52
N SER A 470 22.81 18.69 20.59
CA SER A 470 21.55 19.46 20.59
C SER A 470 20.73 19.20 21.86
N ARG A 471 20.65 17.94 22.31
CA ARG A 471 19.96 17.54 23.54
C ARG A 471 20.66 18.09 24.78
N SER A 472 21.99 18.08 24.83
CA SER A 472 22.76 18.66 25.95
C SER A 472 22.49 20.15 26.11
N LYS A 473 22.53 20.91 25.01
CA LYS A 473 22.25 22.36 25.02
C LYS A 473 20.84 22.67 25.54
N ARG A 474 19.82 21.92 25.09
CA ARG A 474 18.44 22.12 25.57
C ARG A 474 18.29 21.75 27.05
N LYS A 475 18.98 20.72 27.53
CA LYS A 475 19.01 20.36 28.95
C LYS A 475 19.52 21.53 29.80
N GLU A 476 20.65 22.12 29.44
CA GLU A 476 21.22 23.27 30.16
C GLU A 476 20.26 24.47 30.19
N LEU A 477 19.60 24.78 29.08
CA LEU A 477 18.60 25.85 29.02
C LEU A 477 17.41 25.59 29.96
N VAL A 478 16.91 24.35 30.00
CA VAL A 478 15.83 23.95 30.91
C VAL A 478 16.28 24.06 32.36
N GLU A 479 17.46 23.57 32.71
CA GLU A 479 17.99 23.64 34.09
C GLU A 479 18.10 25.10 34.57
N ILE A 480 18.63 25.99 33.73
CA ILE A 480 18.71 27.43 34.04
C ILE A 480 17.30 28.02 34.23
N ARG A 481 16.36 27.69 33.33
CA ARG A 481 15.00 28.24 33.39
C ARG A 481 14.22 27.75 34.60
N VAL A 482 14.26 26.45 34.89
CA VAL A 482 13.63 25.85 36.06
C VAL A 482 14.18 26.46 37.35
N LEU A 483 15.51 26.62 37.45
CA LEU A 483 16.14 27.26 38.61
C LEU A 483 15.61 28.69 38.83
N LYS A 484 15.49 29.48 37.75
CA LYS A 484 14.95 30.84 37.82
C LYS A 484 13.49 30.84 38.31
N LEU A 485 12.65 29.95 37.78
CA LEU A 485 11.25 29.82 38.18
C LEU A 485 11.11 29.36 39.64
N GLN A 486 11.95 28.43 40.09
CA GLN A 486 11.99 27.99 41.49
C GLN A 486 12.41 29.11 42.45
N GLN A 487 13.43 29.91 42.10
CA GLN A 487 13.82 31.07 42.89
C GLN A 487 12.68 32.09 43.00
N MET A 488 11.92 32.28 41.92
CA MET A 488 10.77 33.19 41.90
C MET A 488 9.59 32.66 42.72
N LEU A 489 9.36 31.34 42.66
CA LEU A 489 8.37 30.67 43.50
C LEU A 489 8.72 30.85 44.99
N GLN A 490 9.97 30.57 45.37
CA GLN A 490 10.47 30.76 46.73
C GLN A 490 10.37 32.22 47.19
N LEU A 491 10.67 33.18 46.31
CA LEU A 491 10.52 34.59 46.63
C LEU A 491 9.07 34.92 46.98
N LYS A 492 8.10 34.52 46.14
CA LYS A 492 6.68 34.79 46.41
C LYS A 492 6.18 34.10 47.67
N THR A 493 6.61 32.86 47.93
CA THR A 493 6.30 32.18 49.20
C THR A 493 6.82 32.98 50.37
N THR A 494 8.10 33.39 50.33
CA THR A 494 8.74 34.16 51.41
C THR A 494 8.04 35.49 51.65
N GLU A 495 7.63 36.21 50.58
CA GLU A 495 6.91 37.47 50.71
C GLU A 495 5.51 37.30 51.30
N ASN A 496 4.79 36.24 50.90
CA ASN A 496 3.51 35.88 51.50
C ASN A 496 3.67 35.50 52.99
N ASP A 497 4.72 34.76 53.34
CA ASP A 497 5.01 34.38 54.73
C ASP A 497 5.31 35.62 55.60
N ILE A 498 6.01 36.62 55.06
CA ILE A 498 6.24 37.90 55.76
C ILE A 498 4.91 38.62 55.99
N ILE A 499 4.03 38.65 54.98
CA ILE A 499 2.69 39.24 55.11
C ILE A 499 1.90 38.51 56.20
N GLN A 500 1.95 37.18 56.22
CA GLN A 500 1.27 36.37 57.23
C GLN A 500 1.80 36.64 58.65
N VAL A 501 3.12 36.81 58.82
CA VAL A 501 3.71 37.22 60.09
C VAL A 501 3.20 38.60 60.52
N ILE A 502 3.12 39.55 59.59
CA ILE A 502 2.57 40.89 59.87
C ILE A 502 1.10 40.78 60.29
N GLU A 503 0.30 39.93 59.65
CA GLU A 503 -1.09 39.67 60.02
C GLU A 503 -1.20 39.08 61.43
N TRP A 504 -0.43 38.05 61.77
CA TRP A 504 -0.42 37.47 63.12
C TRP A 504 -0.02 38.49 64.20
N LEU A 505 0.96 39.35 63.92
CA LEU A 505 1.33 40.44 64.83
C LEU A 505 0.19 41.46 64.98
N ASN A 506 -0.53 41.77 63.90
CA ASN A 506 -1.72 42.64 63.97
C ASN A 506 -2.88 41.99 64.73
N GLU A 507 -3.08 40.68 64.64
CA GLU A 507 -4.05 39.97 65.48
C GLU A 507 -3.67 40.07 66.96
N ILE A 508 -2.37 39.91 67.28
CA ILE A 508 -1.88 40.03 68.65
C ILE A 508 -2.12 41.43 69.24
N LEU A 509 -2.06 42.49 68.42
CA LEU A 509 -2.40 43.86 68.85
C LEU A 509 -3.81 43.99 69.43
N THR A 510 -4.73 43.09 69.08
CA THR A 510 -6.13 43.12 69.57
C THR A 510 -6.30 42.58 71.00
N PHE A 511 -5.28 41.92 71.56
CA PHE A 511 -5.35 41.42 72.93
C PHE A 511 -5.14 42.54 73.97
N ASN A 512 -6.03 42.60 74.96
CA ASN A 512 -6.03 43.63 76.02
C ASN A 512 -5.10 43.30 77.22
N SER A 513 -4.32 42.22 77.17
CA SER A 513 -3.48 41.78 78.29
C SER A 513 -2.11 41.31 77.83
N SER A 514 -1.05 41.82 78.47
CA SER A 514 0.33 41.35 78.26
C SER A 514 0.66 40.21 79.23
N THR A 515 1.14 39.08 78.70
CA THR A 515 1.71 37.99 79.51
C THR A 515 3.14 37.72 79.05
N PRO A 516 4.04 37.26 79.93
CA PRO A 516 5.43 36.96 79.54
C PRO A 516 5.55 35.98 78.36
N LYS A 517 4.63 35.01 78.27
CA LYS A 517 4.58 34.07 77.15
C LYS A 517 4.22 34.76 75.83
N LEU A 518 3.25 35.69 75.86
CA LEU A 518 2.85 36.46 74.67
C LEU A 518 3.98 37.37 74.18
N VAL A 519 4.67 38.04 75.10
CA VAL A 519 5.85 38.87 74.77
C VAL A 519 6.94 38.03 74.11
N TYR A 520 7.23 36.84 74.65
CA TYR A 520 8.16 35.91 74.04
C TYR A 520 7.74 35.51 72.61
N THR A 521 6.48 35.11 72.41
CA THR A 521 5.94 34.76 71.09
C THR A 521 6.04 35.91 70.08
N VAL A 522 5.75 37.14 70.48
CA VAL A 522 5.86 38.33 69.62
C VAL A 522 7.30 38.55 69.17
N ASN A 523 8.27 38.43 70.08
CA ASN A 523 9.68 38.58 69.74
C ASN A 523 10.15 37.49 68.77
N GLU A 524 9.75 36.24 68.98
CA GLU A 524 10.09 35.14 68.07
C GLU A 524 9.47 35.34 66.68
N LEU A 525 8.20 35.75 66.59
CA LEU A 525 7.53 36.04 65.32
C LEU A 525 8.21 37.20 64.58
N TYR A 526 8.57 38.27 65.28
CA TYR A 526 9.29 39.39 64.69
C TYR A 526 10.68 38.99 64.17
N ASN A 527 11.43 38.21 64.95
CA ASN A 527 12.73 37.68 64.54
C ASN A 527 12.59 36.76 63.32
N TYR A 528 11.55 35.93 63.27
CA TYR A 528 11.24 35.10 62.11
C TYR A 528 10.95 35.95 60.86
N GLY A 529 10.10 36.98 60.97
CA GLY A 529 9.84 37.94 59.89
C GLY A 529 11.11 38.64 59.39
N LYS A 530 12.05 38.97 60.29
CA LYS A 530 13.37 39.53 59.93
C LYS A 530 14.22 38.54 59.14
N GLN A 531 14.24 37.27 59.53
CA GLN A 531 14.96 36.22 58.79
C GLN A 531 14.37 36.05 57.38
N LEU A 532 13.04 36.02 57.24
CA LEU A 532 12.37 35.95 55.94
C LEU A 532 12.70 37.16 55.04
N LEU A 533 12.75 38.37 55.60
CA LEU A 533 13.17 39.58 54.87
C LEU A 533 14.60 39.47 54.31
N GLN A 534 15.52 38.85 55.06
CA GLN A 534 16.89 38.59 54.60
C GLN A 534 16.89 37.62 53.41
N VAL A 535 16.14 36.51 53.51
CA VAL A 535 16.00 35.52 52.43
C VAL A 535 15.40 36.17 51.18
N SER A 536 14.29 36.91 51.32
CA SER A 536 13.66 37.65 50.22
C SER A 536 14.62 38.64 49.54
N SER A 537 15.45 39.34 50.32
CA SER A 537 16.45 40.27 49.80
C SER A 537 17.49 39.57 48.92
N LEU A 538 17.98 38.41 49.37
CA LEU A 538 18.93 37.60 48.63
C LEU A 538 18.32 37.05 47.33
N LEU A 539 17.08 36.55 47.38
CA LEU A 539 16.35 36.05 46.21
C LEU A 539 16.09 37.16 45.19
N ARG A 540 15.64 38.35 45.63
CA ARG A 540 15.48 39.52 44.76
C ARG A 540 16.78 39.92 44.08
N ARG A 541 17.91 39.89 44.80
CA ARG A 541 19.23 40.18 44.22
C ARG A 541 19.63 39.13 43.18
N SER A 542 19.43 37.84 43.47
CA SER A 542 19.69 36.74 42.52
C SER A 542 18.89 36.91 41.22
N LEU A 543 17.61 37.25 41.36
CA LEU A 543 16.68 37.46 40.25
C LEU A 543 16.81 38.84 39.57
N ARG A 544 17.71 39.70 40.05
CA ARG A 544 17.91 41.09 39.58
C ARG A 544 16.64 41.96 39.65
N LEU A 545 15.83 41.75 40.69
CA LEU A 545 14.59 42.50 40.94
C LEU A 545 14.84 43.74 41.82
N GLN A 546 13.93 44.72 41.72
CA GLN A 546 13.93 45.93 42.55
C GLN A 546 13.72 45.60 44.04
N GLY A 547 14.36 46.36 44.94
CA GLY A 547 14.29 46.17 46.39
C GLY A 547 13.13 46.86 47.10
N SER A 548 12.35 47.70 46.40
CA SER A 548 11.29 48.55 46.98
C SER A 548 10.23 47.77 47.76
N VAL A 549 9.81 46.62 47.25
CA VAL A 549 8.85 45.72 47.93
C VAL A 549 9.39 45.26 49.28
N ASN A 550 10.67 44.88 49.32
CA ASN A 550 11.32 44.41 50.54
C ASN A 550 11.49 45.55 51.57
N SER A 551 11.77 46.77 51.11
CA SER A 551 11.79 47.97 51.95
C SER A 551 10.41 48.26 52.55
N ASN A 552 9.34 48.12 51.76
CA ASN A 552 7.96 48.32 52.23
C ASN A 552 7.56 47.26 53.27
N LEU A 553 7.82 45.97 53.00
CA LEU A 553 7.57 44.88 53.94
C LEU A 553 8.34 45.06 55.26
N SER A 554 9.61 45.48 55.18
CA SER A 554 10.43 45.77 56.36
C SER A 554 9.86 46.93 57.18
N SER A 555 9.44 48.02 56.52
CA SER A 555 8.80 49.15 57.21
C SER A 555 7.51 48.71 57.91
N ASN A 556 6.65 47.95 57.24
CA ASN A 556 5.40 47.46 57.81
C ASN A 556 5.64 46.55 59.03
N LEU A 557 6.57 45.59 58.94
CA LEU A 557 6.92 44.71 60.04
C LEU A 557 7.41 45.49 61.27
N ASN A 558 8.33 46.45 61.07
CA ASN A 558 8.83 47.28 62.17
C ASN A 558 7.72 48.12 62.80
N ASN A 559 6.86 48.72 61.97
CA ASN A 559 5.77 49.57 62.45
C ASN A 559 4.77 48.79 63.32
N VAL A 560 4.41 47.57 62.93
CA VAL A 560 3.49 46.72 63.72
C VAL A 560 4.15 46.28 65.03
N PHE A 561 5.41 45.85 64.98
CA PHE A 561 6.15 45.45 66.18
C PHE A 561 6.26 46.59 67.20
N SER A 562 6.66 47.80 66.76
CA SER A 562 6.76 48.97 67.66
C SER A 562 5.41 49.37 68.27
N LYS A 563 4.28 49.18 67.57
CA LYS A 563 2.95 49.39 68.15
C LYS A 563 2.64 48.40 69.27
N ILE A 564 3.04 47.13 69.12
CA ILE A 564 2.84 46.09 70.15
C ILE A 564 3.68 46.41 71.39
N GLU A 565 4.95 46.76 71.21
CA GLU A 565 5.83 47.13 72.32
C GLU A 565 5.26 48.32 73.11
N ASN A 566 4.76 49.36 72.42
CA ASN A 566 4.12 50.49 73.07
C ASN A 566 2.84 50.10 73.83
N ASN A 567 2.00 49.23 73.25
CA ASN A 567 0.76 48.78 73.90
C ASN A 567 1.06 47.95 75.17
N PHE A 568 2.03 47.04 75.09
CA PHE A 568 2.43 46.24 76.25
C PHE A 568 3.12 47.06 77.35
N ASN A 569 3.90 48.08 76.99
CA ASN A 569 4.49 49.00 77.97
C ASN A 569 3.45 49.88 78.68
N ASN A 570 2.36 50.26 78.01
CA ASN A 570 1.27 51.05 78.60
C ASN A 570 0.36 50.23 79.55
N HIS A 571 0.39 48.90 79.46
CA HIS A 571 -0.38 47.99 80.32
C HIS A 571 0.41 47.40 81.50
N ILE A 572 1.66 47.81 81.69
CA ILE A 572 2.39 47.56 82.95
C ILE A 572 1.80 48.51 84.01
N PRO A 573 1.18 48.01 85.09
CA PRO A 573 0.72 48.89 86.15
C PRO A 573 1.93 49.62 86.73
N GLN A 574 1.88 50.95 86.77
CA GLN A 574 2.66 51.73 87.72
C GLN A 574 2.22 51.35 89.13
N SER A 575 2.71 50.23 89.66
CA SER A 575 2.54 49.85 91.05
C SER A 575 3.84 49.26 91.59
N SER A 576 4.78 50.14 91.89
CA SER A 576 5.53 50.10 93.17
C SER A 576 6.48 51.30 93.26
N THR A 577 5.93 52.47 93.57
CA THR A 577 6.63 53.45 94.39
C THR A 577 6.00 53.41 95.78
N VAL A 578 6.52 52.57 96.68
CA VAL A 578 6.35 52.74 98.14
C VAL A 578 7.62 52.28 98.87
N ILE A 579 8.45 53.27 99.23
CA ILE A 579 9.10 53.54 100.53
C ILE A 579 9.94 52.43 101.22
N ARG A 580 11.23 52.78 101.40
CA ARG A 580 12.28 52.29 102.33
C ARG A 580 12.79 50.85 102.21
#